data_AF-A0AAE3EVA7-F1
#
_entry.id   AF-A0AAE3EVA7-F1
#
_cell.length_a   1.000
_cell.length_b   1.000
_cell.length_c   1.000
_cell.angle_alpha   90.00
_cell.angle_beta   90.00
_cell.angle_gamma   90.00
#
_symmetry.space_group_name_H-M   'P 1'
#
loop_
_entity.id
_entity.type
_entity.pdbx_description
1 polymer ?
#
loop_
_entity_poly.entity_id
_entity_poly.type
_entity_poly.pdbx_seq_one_letter_code
_entity_poly.pdbx_strand_id
1 'polypeptide(L)' 'MTSFFYGIENLFVNYLFWPLDQLRYMHSWWGSNWFNSILFLIGAGAFIYWVIQLQKFGEEGQTWDMETQTYQ' A
#
# COMPACT_ATOMS: atom_id res chain seq x y z
N MET A 1 -26.71 27.11 -11.36
CA MET A 1 -26.17 26.00 -10.54
C MET A 1 -25.42 24.96 -11.36
N THR A 2 -25.82 24.66 -12.61
CA THR A 2 -25.11 23.71 -13.50
C THR A 2 -23.65 24.08 -13.79
N SER A 3 -23.33 25.36 -13.94
CA SER A 3 -21.96 25.82 -14.21
C SER A 3 -20.94 25.44 -13.12
N PHE A 4 -21.38 25.32 -11.86
CA PHE A 4 -20.52 24.87 -10.77
C PHE A 4 -20.13 23.39 -10.96
N PHE A 5 -21.09 22.54 -11.28
CA PHE A 5 -20.84 21.12 -11.55
C PHE A 5 -20.02 20.89 -12.83
N TYR A 6 -20.23 21.69 -13.88
CA TYR A 6 -19.36 21.66 -15.06
C TYR A 6 -17.92 22.09 -14.77
N GLY A 7 -17.73 23.04 -13.84
CA GLY A 7 -16.40 23.41 -13.36
C GLY A 7 -15.70 22.24 -12.66
N ILE A 8 -16.42 21.51 -11.82
CA ILE A 8 -15.92 20.29 -11.15
C ILE A 8 -15.59 19.21 -12.19
N GLU A 9 -16.50 18.91 -13.11
CA GLU A 9 -16.29 17.93 -14.18
C GLU A 9 -15.02 18.27 -14.97
N ASN A 10 -14.86 19.52 -15.38
CA ASN A 10 -13.71 19.95 -16.16
C ASN A 10 -12.40 19.78 -15.37
N LEU A 11 -12.39 20.18 -14.09
CA LEU A 11 -11.22 20.00 -13.21
C LEU A 11 -10.80 18.53 -13.11
N PHE A 12 -11.74 17.62 -12.89
CA PHE A 12 -11.42 16.21 -12.70
C PHE A 12 -11.11 15.50 -14.01
N VAL A 13 -11.92 15.67 -15.06
CA VAL A 13 -11.76 14.93 -16.32
C VAL A 13 -10.57 15.44 -17.14
N ASN A 14 -10.45 16.77 -17.33
CA ASN A 14 -9.48 17.33 -18.27
C ASN A 14 -8.13 17.68 -17.63
N TYR A 15 -8.07 17.84 -16.31
CA TYR A 15 -6.82 18.19 -15.61
C TYR A 15 -6.36 17.09 -14.66
N LEU A 16 -7.15 16.77 -13.63
CA LEU A 16 -6.70 15.90 -12.54
C LEU A 16 -6.58 14.43 -12.96
N PHE A 17 -7.48 13.95 -13.82
CA PHE A 17 -7.50 12.57 -14.33
C PHE A 17 -6.94 12.44 -15.74
N TRP A 18 -6.42 13.51 -16.33
CA TRP A 18 -5.76 13.43 -17.63
C TRP A 18 -4.66 12.35 -17.70
N PRO A 19 -3.79 12.18 -16.68
CA PRO A 19 -2.82 11.09 -16.68
C PRO A 19 -3.46 9.69 -16.67
N LEU A 20 -4.61 9.54 -15.99
CA LEU A 20 -5.33 8.27 -15.93
C LEU A 20 -5.99 7.92 -17.27
N ASP A 21 -6.45 8.92 -18.03
CA ASP A 21 -6.97 8.70 -19.38
C ASP A 21 -5.88 8.21 -20.33
N GLN A 22 -4.62 8.63 -20.14
CA GLN A 22 -3.50 8.11 -20.93
C GLN A 22 -3.22 6.62 -20.64
N LEU A 23 -3.43 6.16 -19.40
CA LEU A 23 -3.26 4.75 -19.04
C LEU A 23 -4.26 3.84 -19.77
N ARG A 24 -5.44 4.36 -20.16
CA ARG A 24 -6.47 3.60 -20.87
C ARG A 24 -6.00 3.09 -22.23
N TYR A 25 -5.16 3.86 -22.91
CA TYR A 25 -4.65 3.51 -24.24
C TYR A 25 -3.36 2.69 -24.19
N MET A 26 -2.83 2.43 -22.99
CA MET A 26 -1.61 1.68 -22.82
C MET A 26 -1.85 0.18 -23.00
N HIS A 27 -1.15 -0.40 -23.99
CA HIS A 27 -1.23 -1.82 -24.31
C HIS A 27 -0.30 -2.69 -23.44
N SER A 28 0.69 -2.08 -22.79
CA SER A 28 1.59 -2.79 -21.88
C SER A 28 0.83 -3.23 -20.63
N TRP A 29 0.70 -4.55 -20.46
CA TRP A 29 0.04 -5.13 -19.29
C TRP A 29 0.67 -4.65 -17.97
N TRP A 30 2.00 -4.55 -17.91
CA TRP A 30 2.73 -4.07 -16.74
C TRP A 30 2.54 -2.57 -16.50
N GLY A 31 2.54 -1.77 -17.58
CA GLY A 31 2.34 -0.34 -17.48
C GLY A 31 0.94 0.02 -17.00
N SER A 32 -0.09 -0.64 -17.53
CA SER A 32 -1.49 -0.39 -17.16
C SER A 32 -1.82 -0.78 -15.73
N ASN A 33 -1.03 -1.68 -15.14
CA ASN A 33 -1.16 -2.13 -13.75
C ASN A 33 -0.16 -1.46 -12.78
N TRP A 34 0.56 -0.43 -13.20
CA TRP A 34 1.56 0.27 -12.38
C TRP A 34 1.06 0.65 -10.97
N PHE A 35 -0.16 1.21 -10.87
CA PHE A 35 -0.73 1.60 -9.59
C PHE A 35 -1.01 0.39 -8.67
N ASN A 36 -1.55 -0.68 -9.23
CA ASN A 36 -1.76 -1.94 -8.52
C ASN A 36 -0.44 -2.54 -8.03
N SER A 37 0.61 -2.47 -8.87
CA SER A 37 1.95 -2.94 -8.53
C SER A 37 2.54 -2.18 -7.33
N ILE A 38 2.41 -0.85 -7.29
CA ILE A 38 2.88 -0.06 -6.12
C ILE A 38 2.12 -0.43 -4.87
N LEU A 39 0.79 -0.46 -4.92
CA LEU A 39 -0.03 -0.79 -3.75
C LEU A 39 0.30 -2.18 -3.21
N PHE A 40 0.49 -3.15 -4.11
CA PHE A 40 0.93 -4.48 -3.74
C PHE A 40 2.31 -4.48 -3.07
N LEU A 41 3.28 -3.74 -3.61
CA LEU A 41 4.62 -3.64 -3.01
C LEU A 41 4.61 -2.99 -1.63
N ILE A 42 3.82 -1.92 -1.44
CA ILE A 42 3.65 -1.27 -0.13
C ILE A 42 3.03 -2.25 0.86
N GLY A 43 1.93 -2.91 0.47
CA GLY A 43 1.25 -3.89 1.32
C GLY A 43 2.14 -5.08 1.68
N ALA A 44 2.87 -5.61 0.69
CA ALA A 44 3.83 -6.70 0.90
C ALA A 44 4.98 -6.28 1.82
N GLY A 45 5.53 -5.07 1.64
CA GLY A 45 6.57 -4.53 2.51
C GLY A 45 6.11 -4.35 3.96
N ALA A 46 4.91 -3.79 4.16
CA ALA A 46 4.30 -3.66 5.48
C ALA A 46 4.04 -5.03 6.12
N PHE A 47 3.58 -6.01 5.35
CA PHE A 47 3.35 -7.37 5.83
C PHE A 47 4.66 -8.07 6.22
N ILE A 48 5.71 -7.97 5.40
CA ILE A 48 7.04 -8.52 5.72
C ILE A 48 7.58 -7.90 7.02
N TYR A 49 7.49 -6.57 7.15
CA TYR A 49 7.86 -5.87 8.38
C TYR A 49 7.09 -6.44 9.57
N TRP A 50 5.77 -6.61 9.45
CA TRP A 50 4.93 -7.14 10.53
C TRP A 50 5.37 -8.55 10.94
N VAL A 51 5.57 -9.47 9.98
CA VAL A 51 5.99 -10.85 10.28
C VAL A 51 7.33 -10.87 11.01
N ILE A 52 8.29 -10.03 10.61
CA ILE A 52 9.57 -9.92 11.30
C ILE A 52 9.39 -9.40 12.73
N GLN A 53 8.50 -8.43 12.95
CA GLN A 53 8.20 -7.93 14.30
C GLN A 53 7.57 -9.02 15.19
N LEU A 54 6.66 -9.83 14.66
CA LEU A 54 6.07 -10.94 15.42
C LEU A 54 7.10 -11.97 15.86
N GLN A 55 8.11 -12.27 15.03
CA GLN A 55 9.18 -13.18 15.40
C GLN A 55 10.01 -12.65 16.57
N LYS A 56 10.35 -11.35 16.55
CA LYS A 56 11.09 -10.71 17.65
C LYS A 56 10.37 -10.83 19.00
N PHE A 57 9.06 -10.56 19.02
CA PHE A 57 8.27 -10.72 20.24
C PHE A 57 8.18 -12.17 20.71
N GLY A 58 8.18 -13.13 19.78
CA GLY A 58 8.23 -14.57 20.12
C GLY A 58 9.56 -14.98 20.76
N GLU A 59 10.69 -14.49 20.22
CA GLU A 59 12.03 -14.75 20.77
C GLU A 59 12.22 -14.10 22.14
N GLU A 60 11.82 -12.83 22.29
CA GLU A 60 11.85 -12.13 23.58
C GLU A 60 11.06 -12.90 24.63
N GLY A 61 9.81 -13.29 24.34
CA GLY A 61 8.97 -14.10 25.23
C GLY A 61 9.67 -15.35 25.76
N GLN A 62 10.32 -16.11 24.87
CA GLN A 62 11.07 -17.32 25.26
C GLN A 62 12.25 -17.00 26.19
N THR A 63 12.95 -15.88 25.96
CA THR A 63 14.07 -15.49 26.85
C THR A 63 13.61 -15.17 28.27
N TRP A 64 12.48 -14.47 28.42
CA TRP A 64 11.89 -14.18 29.73
C TRP A 64 11.44 -15.47 30.45
N ASP A 65 10.85 -16.42 29.72
CA ASP A 65 10.42 -17.71 30.29
C ASP A 65 11.62 -18.55 30.75
N MET A 66 12.74 -18.52 30.02
CA MET A 66 13.99 -19.18 30.44
C MET A 66 14.62 -18.50 31.67
N GLU A 67 14.67 -17.17 31.69
CA GLU A 67 15.25 -16.41 32.80
C GLU A 67 14.44 -16.59 34.10
N THR A 68 13.11 -16.53 34.03
CA THR A 68 12.25 -16.77 35.20
C THR A 68 12.42 -18.18 35.78
N GLN A 69 12.60 -19.21 34.95
CA GLN A 69 12.89 -20.57 35.41
C GLN A 69 14.28 -20.74 36.05
N THR A 70 15.26 -19.89 35.73
CA THR A 70 16.60 -19.94 36.35
C THR A 70 16.67 -19.30 37.74
N TYR A 71 15.73 -18.40 38.08
CA TYR A 71 15.63 -17.75 39.38
C TYR A 71 14.54 -18.35 40.30
N GLN A 72 13.90 -19.45 39.88
CA GLN A 72 13.01 -20.29 40.71
C GLN A 72 13.74 -21.57 41.10
#